data_AF-I8QVN9-F1
#
_entry.id   AF-I8QVN9-F1
#
_cell.length_a   1.000
_cell.length_b   1.000
_cell.length_c   1.000
_cell.angle_alpha   90.00
_cell.angle_beta   90.00
_cell.angle_gamma   90.00
#
_symmetry.space_group_name_H-M   'P 1'
#
loop_
_entity.id
_entity.type
_entity.pdbx_description
1 polymer ?
#
loop_
_entity_poly.entity_id
_entity_poly.type
_entity_poly.pdbx_seq_one_letter_code
_entity_poly.pdbx_strand_id
1 'polypeptide(L)'
;MRWLRRSGRAAAPVLVDDGSLAVLASSSDPAAGEGPALAALAAAGHPPGTPVLLRHLFALAGPPDAAGTPARDVPTGASPPAHRDETDTEARGRASEAALRALVERDGYEVRRLGPERLVATRQTVPTVLDVARERARMTGLEMRFPVTYLGWQALAPPPAGRAGDAPPRDDGR
;
A
#
# COMPACT_ATOMS: atom_id res chain seq x y z
N MET A 1 -44.94 25.10 -0.16
CA MET A 1 -44.06 24.14 0.51
C MET A 1 -43.07 23.58 -0.51
N ARG A 2 -41.78 23.93 -0.41
CA ARG A 2 -40.73 23.45 -1.33
C ARG A 2 -40.29 22.05 -0.91
N TRP A 3 -40.63 21.04 -1.70
CA TRP A 3 -40.11 19.69 -1.53
C TRP A 3 -38.61 19.65 -1.84
N LEU A 4 -37.80 19.31 -0.83
CA LEU A 4 -36.39 18.98 -0.99
C LEU A 4 -36.28 17.72 -1.86
N ARG A 5 -35.69 17.86 -3.05
CA ARG A 5 -35.29 16.72 -3.87
C ARG A 5 -34.35 15.85 -3.02
N ARG A 6 -34.83 14.68 -2.61
CA ARG A 6 -33.95 13.58 -2.23
C ARG A 6 -33.21 13.17 -3.50
N SER A 7 -32.06 13.77 -3.73
CA SER A 7 -31.08 13.29 -4.69
C SER A 7 -30.82 11.82 -4.34
N GLY A 8 -31.23 10.92 -5.24
CA GLY A 8 -31.03 9.49 -5.07
C GLY A 8 -29.55 9.24 -4.76
N ARG A 9 -29.29 8.56 -3.64
CA ARG A 9 -27.95 8.14 -3.27
C ARG A 9 -27.54 7.09 -4.29
N ALA A 10 -26.90 7.52 -5.38
CA ALA A 10 -26.25 6.61 -6.30
C ALA A 10 -25.25 5.77 -5.49
N ALA A 11 -25.20 4.48 -5.75
CA ALA A 11 -24.18 3.62 -5.15
C ALA A 11 -22.81 4.22 -5.44
N ALA A 12 -21.96 4.28 -4.41
CA ALA A 12 -20.62 4.82 -4.60
C ALA A 12 -19.86 3.95 -5.62
N PRO A 13 -19.07 4.56 -6.52
CA PRO A 13 -18.30 3.80 -7.50
C PRO A 13 -17.34 2.84 -6.79
N VAL A 14 -17.09 1.69 -7.42
CA VAL A 14 -16.03 0.76 -7.01
C VAL A 14 -14.72 1.28 -7.57
N LEU A 15 -13.74 1.52 -6.70
CA LEU A 15 -12.41 1.98 -7.04
C LEU A 15 -11.45 0.79 -7.10
N VAL A 16 -10.62 0.75 -8.14
CA VAL A 16 -9.66 -0.34 -8.39
C VAL A 16 -8.27 0.26 -8.64
N ASP A 17 -7.21 -0.36 -8.11
CA ASP A 17 -5.83 0.07 -8.36
C ASP A 17 -5.32 -0.46 -9.71
N ASP A 18 -5.86 0.08 -10.80
CA ASP A 18 -5.46 -0.23 -12.17
C ASP A 18 -4.47 0.80 -12.74
N GLY A 19 -4.00 1.73 -11.91
CA GLY A 19 -3.12 2.83 -12.29
C GLY A 19 -3.84 4.08 -12.83
N SER A 20 -5.17 4.06 -12.98
CA SER A 20 -5.95 5.23 -13.41
C SER A 20 -6.21 6.25 -12.29
N LEU A 21 -6.08 5.82 -11.03
CA LEU A 21 -6.32 6.67 -9.87
C LEU A 21 -5.11 7.55 -9.55
N ALA A 22 -5.37 8.81 -9.20
CA ALA A 22 -4.35 9.74 -8.75
C ALA A 22 -4.09 9.57 -7.24
N VAL A 23 -2.82 9.65 -6.83
CA VAL A 23 -2.44 9.74 -5.42
C VAL A 23 -2.78 11.14 -4.92
N LEU A 24 -3.76 11.25 -4.02
CA LEU A 24 -4.20 12.52 -3.45
C LEU A 24 -3.48 12.85 -2.14
N ALA A 25 -3.11 11.81 -1.39
CA ALA A 25 -2.36 11.94 -0.15
C ALA A 25 -1.46 10.71 0.04
N SER A 26 -0.34 10.88 0.73
CA SER A 26 0.56 9.80 1.08
C SER A 26 1.31 10.11 2.36
N SER A 27 1.61 9.09 3.15
CA SER A 27 2.59 9.20 4.23
C SER A 27 3.48 7.97 4.24
N SER A 28 4.80 8.20 4.29
CA SER A 28 5.81 7.16 4.56
C SER A 28 6.19 7.10 6.04
N ASP A 29 5.83 8.11 6.83
CA ASP A 29 6.10 8.14 8.27
C ASP A 29 4.97 7.38 9.01
N PRO A 30 5.26 6.21 9.62
CA PRO A 30 4.27 5.46 10.37
C PRO A 30 3.88 6.16 11.68
N ALA A 31 4.64 7.15 12.15
CA ALA A 31 4.34 7.93 13.36
C ALA A 31 3.58 9.24 13.06
N ALA A 32 3.47 9.65 11.79
CA ALA A 32 2.73 10.84 11.42
C ALA A 32 1.26 10.74 11.87
N GLY A 33 0.76 11.83 12.47
CA GLY A 33 -0.64 11.95 12.87
C GLY A 33 -1.59 11.94 11.67
N GLU A 34 -2.88 11.76 11.95
CA GLU A 34 -3.91 11.54 10.93
C GLU A 34 -4.49 12.83 10.37
N GLY A 35 -4.32 13.96 11.08
CA GLY A 35 -4.76 15.29 10.63
C GLY A 35 -4.21 15.71 9.26
N PRO A 36 -2.88 15.59 9.03
CA PRO A 36 -2.28 15.85 7.72
C PRO A 36 -2.88 15.03 6.57
N ALA A 37 -3.31 13.80 6.82
CA ALA A 37 -3.89 12.93 5.80
C ALA A 37 -5.21 13.49 5.25
N LEU A 38 -6.13 13.86 6.14
CA LEU A 38 -7.41 14.45 5.76
C LEU A 38 -7.24 15.86 5.20
N ALA A 39 -6.31 16.63 5.76
CA ALA A 39 -5.99 17.95 5.24
C ALA A 39 -5.46 17.87 3.80
N ALA A 40 -4.61 16.89 3.48
CA ALA A 40 -4.12 16.67 2.12
C ALA A 40 -5.25 16.28 1.15
N LEU A 41 -6.17 15.40 1.57
CA LEU A 41 -7.36 15.07 0.77
C LEU A 41 -8.23 16.30 0.50
N ALA A 42 -8.50 17.10 1.53
CA ALA A 42 -9.26 18.34 1.38
C ALA A 42 -8.55 19.36 0.47
N ALA A 43 -7.24 19.51 0.61
CA ALA A 43 -6.42 20.40 -0.23
C ALA A 43 -6.37 19.93 -1.69
N ALA A 44 -6.47 18.62 -1.94
CA ALA A 44 -6.61 18.05 -3.28
C ALA A 44 -8.03 18.24 -3.88
N GLY A 45 -8.95 18.84 -3.13
CA GLY A 45 -10.35 19.05 -3.54
C GLY A 45 -11.22 17.80 -3.42
N HIS A 46 -10.77 16.77 -2.70
CA HIS A 46 -11.55 15.54 -2.50
C HIS A 46 -12.72 15.81 -1.55
N PRO A 47 -13.98 15.57 -1.94
CA PRO A 47 -15.12 15.90 -1.09
C PRO A 47 -15.19 14.98 0.14
N PRO A 48 -15.48 15.53 1.34
CA PRO A 48 -15.65 14.72 2.54
C PRO A 48 -16.80 13.71 2.37
N GLY A 49 -16.65 12.53 2.97
CA GLY A 49 -17.64 11.46 2.84
C GLY A 49 -17.58 10.67 1.52
N THR A 50 -16.69 11.06 0.59
CA THR A 50 -16.47 10.33 -0.66
C THR A 50 -15.40 9.26 -0.44
N PRO A 51 -15.60 8.02 -0.94
CA PRO A 51 -14.61 6.97 -0.77
C PRO A 51 -13.30 7.30 -1.50
N VAL A 52 -12.22 6.78 -0.94
CA VAL A 52 -10.89 6.66 -1.56
C VAL A 52 -10.51 5.19 -1.60
N LEU A 53 -9.62 4.82 -2.51
CA LEU A 53 -8.90 3.56 -2.45
C LEU A 53 -7.65 3.78 -1.61
N LEU A 54 -7.60 3.17 -0.44
CA LEU A 54 -6.43 3.23 0.42
C LEU A 54 -5.47 2.12 0.02
N ARG A 55 -4.20 2.47 -0.19
CA ARG A 55 -3.13 1.58 -0.60
C ARG A 55 -2.03 1.57 0.44
N HIS A 56 -1.76 0.41 1.02
CA HIS A 56 -0.65 0.15 1.94
C HIS A 56 0.50 -0.54 1.22
N LEU A 57 1.71 -0.08 1.51
CA LEU A 57 2.93 -0.57 0.87
C LEU A 57 3.77 -1.31 1.90
N PHE A 58 4.23 -2.51 1.54
CA PHE A 58 5.13 -3.31 2.35
C PHE A 58 6.33 -3.73 1.53
N ALA A 59 7.52 -3.69 2.14
CA ALA A 59 8.67 -4.44 1.68
C ALA A 59 8.62 -5.84 2.31
N LEU A 60 8.81 -6.87 1.50
CA LEU A 60 9.11 -8.20 1.99
C LEU A 60 10.57 -8.22 2.43
N ALA A 61 10.89 -8.90 3.53
CA ALA A 61 12.28 -9.23 3.81
C ALA A 61 12.77 -10.13 2.66
N GLY A 62 13.66 -9.59 1.82
CA GLY A 62 14.40 -10.40 0.85
C GLY A 62 15.23 -11.47 1.58
N PRO A 63 15.71 -12.51 0.85
CA PRO A 63 16.63 -13.47 1.44
C PRO A 63 17.82 -12.71 2.08
N PRO A 64 18.29 -13.11 3.27
CA PRO A 64 19.38 -12.45 3.94
C PRO A 64 20.71 -12.77 3.24
N ASP A 65 21.01 -12.14 2.10
CA ASP A 65 22.33 -12.24 1.46
C ASP A 65 22.62 -11.07 0.50
N ALA A 66 22.80 -9.87 1.05
CA ALA A 66 23.32 -8.71 0.29
C ALA A 66 23.86 -7.55 1.15
N ALA A 67 23.85 -7.65 2.48
CA ALA A 67 24.53 -6.68 3.34
C ALA A 67 25.91 -7.24 3.68
N GLY A 68 26.92 -6.80 2.94
CA GLY A 68 28.32 -7.19 3.14
C GLY A 68 28.73 -7.08 4.61
N THR A 69 28.95 -8.23 5.24
CA THR A 69 29.57 -8.30 6.56
C THR A 69 31.08 -8.20 6.34
N PRO A 70 31.83 -7.26 6.97
CA PRO A 70 33.28 -7.25 6.86
C PRO A 70 33.82 -8.56 7.44
N ALA A 71 34.60 -9.26 6.63
CA ALA A 71 35.23 -10.53 6.96
C ALA A 71 35.90 -10.48 8.33
N ARG A 72 35.39 -11.28 9.26
CA ARG A 72 36.20 -11.75 10.39
C ARG A 72 36.79 -13.09 9.98
N ASP A 73 38.10 -13.14 9.91
CA ASP A 73 38.88 -14.36 9.72
C ASP A 73 38.47 -15.42 10.73
N VAL A 74 37.92 -16.54 10.24
CA VAL A 74 37.73 -17.79 10.98
C VAL A 74 38.23 -18.92 10.07
N PRO A 75 39.04 -19.86 10.60
CA PRO A 75 39.76 -20.83 9.77
C PRO A 75 38.83 -21.89 9.17
N THR A 76 39.18 -22.30 7.96
CA THR A 76 38.54 -23.31 7.11
C THR A 76 38.33 -24.65 7.83
N GLY A 77 37.07 -25.04 7.96
CA GLY A 77 36.68 -26.38 8.38
C GLY A 77 35.22 -26.68 8.01
N ALA A 78 35.06 -27.51 6.97
CA ALA A 78 33.82 -28.13 6.48
C ALA A 78 32.74 -27.19 5.89
N SER A 79 32.65 -27.18 4.54
CA SER A 79 31.49 -26.65 3.81
C SER A 79 30.23 -27.50 4.05
N PRO A 80 29.09 -26.93 4.48
CA PRO A 80 27.78 -27.54 4.31
C PRO A 80 27.27 -27.39 2.87
N PRO A 81 26.26 -28.17 2.43
CA PRO A 81 25.68 -28.03 1.09
C PRO A 81 24.84 -26.75 1.01
N ALA A 82 25.38 -25.71 0.37
CA ALA A 82 24.79 -24.36 0.29
C ALA A 82 23.36 -24.29 -0.30
N HIS A 83 22.93 -25.28 -1.08
CA HIS A 83 21.65 -25.21 -1.79
C HIS A 83 20.39 -25.54 -0.97
N ARG A 84 20.50 -26.20 0.20
CA ARG A 84 19.30 -26.52 1.01
C ARG A 84 18.78 -25.31 1.81
N ASP A 85 19.69 -24.46 2.30
CA ASP A 85 19.33 -23.30 3.12
C ASP A 85 18.63 -22.20 2.31
N GLU A 86 19.06 -21.96 1.07
CA GLU A 86 18.43 -20.99 0.17
C GLU A 86 16.98 -21.39 -0.15
N THR A 87 16.77 -22.66 -0.54
CA THR A 87 15.44 -23.16 -0.89
C THR A 87 14.47 -23.15 0.29
N ASP A 88 14.95 -23.46 1.49
CA ASP A 88 14.15 -23.46 2.71
C ASP A 88 13.80 -22.04 3.17
N THR A 89 14.75 -21.10 3.02
CA THR A 89 14.53 -19.67 3.33
C THR A 89 13.49 -19.07 2.40
N GLU A 90 13.59 -19.31 1.10
CA GLU A 90 12.58 -18.86 0.14
C GLU A 90 11.20 -19.48 0.39
N ALA A 91 11.15 -20.79 0.69
CA ALA A 91 9.89 -21.47 0.99
C ALA A 91 9.21 -20.89 2.24
N ARG A 92 10.00 -20.60 3.28
CA ARG A 92 9.53 -19.93 4.50
C ARG A 92 9.07 -18.50 4.21
N GLY A 93 9.78 -17.76 3.37
CA GLY A 93 9.39 -16.44 2.90
C GLY A 93 8.03 -16.46 2.19
N ARG A 94 7.84 -17.37 1.23
CA ARG A 94 6.56 -17.57 0.51
C ARG A 94 5.42 -17.97 1.44
N ALA A 95 5.68 -18.86 2.40
CA ALA A 95 4.68 -19.25 3.40
C ALA A 95 4.27 -18.08 4.30
N SER A 96 5.24 -17.24 4.70
CA SER A 96 4.97 -16.05 5.50
C SER A 96 4.19 -14.99 4.72
N GLU A 97 4.55 -14.74 3.47
CA GLU A 97 3.78 -13.90 2.54
C GLU A 97 2.34 -14.41 2.38
N ALA A 98 2.14 -15.71 2.18
CA ALA A 98 0.80 -16.29 2.06
C ALA A 98 -0.03 -16.13 3.34
N ALA A 99 0.60 -16.28 4.52
CA ALA A 99 -0.07 -16.08 5.81
C ALA A 99 -0.44 -14.61 6.06
N LEU A 100 0.45 -13.68 5.72
CA LEU A 100 0.18 -12.24 5.75
C LEU A 100 -0.99 -11.90 4.82
N ARG A 101 -0.92 -12.37 3.56
CA ARG A 101 -1.98 -12.21 2.56
C ARG A 101 -3.32 -12.70 3.10
N ALA A 102 -3.40 -13.93 3.60
CA ALA A 102 -4.64 -14.51 4.12
C ALA A 102 -5.21 -13.71 5.30
N LEU A 103 -4.35 -13.19 6.19
CA LEU A 103 -4.78 -12.34 7.29
C LEU A 103 -5.39 -11.03 6.80
N VAL A 104 -4.73 -10.37 5.85
CA VAL A 104 -5.11 -9.07 5.33
C VAL A 104 -6.34 -9.19 4.42
N GLU A 105 -6.43 -10.22 3.58
CA GLU A 105 -7.61 -10.49 2.75
C GLU A 105 -8.86 -10.76 3.59
N ARG A 106 -8.73 -11.45 4.73
CA ARG A 106 -9.83 -11.65 5.69
C ARG A 106 -10.37 -10.35 6.26
N ASP A 107 -9.53 -9.32 6.38
CA ASP A 107 -9.91 -7.99 6.83
C ASP A 107 -10.49 -7.13 5.70
N GLY A 108 -10.67 -7.68 4.49
CA GLY A 108 -11.35 -7.05 3.36
C GLY A 108 -10.43 -6.27 2.42
N TYR A 109 -9.13 -6.57 2.42
CA TYR A 109 -8.17 -5.98 1.48
C TYR A 109 -8.01 -6.88 0.27
N GLU A 110 -7.78 -6.27 -0.88
CA GLU A 110 -7.16 -6.93 -2.00
C GLU A 110 -5.65 -6.86 -1.83
N VAL A 111 -4.94 -7.99 -1.91
CA VAL A 111 -3.49 -8.04 -1.78
C VAL A 111 -2.87 -8.37 -3.13
N ARG A 112 -1.90 -7.57 -3.56
CA ARG A 112 -1.18 -7.75 -4.82
C ARG A 112 0.32 -7.68 -4.58
N ARG A 113 1.06 -8.46 -5.36
CA ARG A 113 2.52 -8.40 -5.37
C ARG A 113 2.98 -7.40 -6.43
N LEU A 114 3.92 -6.53 -6.07
CA LEU A 114 4.49 -5.51 -6.95
C LEU A 114 6.00 -5.80 -7.14
N GLY A 115 6.31 -6.77 -8.00
CA GLY A 115 7.68 -7.28 -8.16
C GLY A 115 8.09 -8.23 -7.01
N PRO A 116 9.36 -8.66 -6.94
CA PRO A 116 9.78 -9.70 -5.99
C PRO A 116 9.70 -9.24 -4.53
N GLU A 117 10.03 -7.98 -4.25
CA GLU A 117 10.27 -7.49 -2.88
C GLU A 117 9.14 -6.66 -2.28
N ARG A 118 8.00 -6.49 -2.97
CA ARG A 118 6.93 -5.61 -2.48
C ARG A 118 5.55 -6.22 -2.52
N LEU A 119 4.79 -5.93 -1.48
CA LEU A 119 3.37 -6.20 -1.40
C LEU A 119 2.60 -4.89 -1.30
N VAL A 120 1.41 -4.93 -1.88
CA VAL A 120 0.44 -3.85 -1.84
C VAL A 120 -0.86 -4.43 -1.29
N ALA A 121 -1.45 -3.77 -0.30
CA ALA A 121 -2.79 -4.09 0.18
C ALA A 121 -3.71 -2.90 -0.06
N THR A 122 -4.82 -3.11 -0.78
CA THR A 122 -5.77 -2.06 -1.16
C THR A 122 -7.15 -2.31 -0.61
N ARG A 123 -7.82 -1.24 -0.16
CA ARG A 123 -9.21 -1.29 0.30
C ARG A 123 -9.91 0.03 0.06
N GLN A 124 -11.16 -0.03 -0.43
CA GLN A 124 -12.00 1.16 -0.54
C GLN A 124 -12.57 1.54 0.83
N THR A 125 -12.43 2.81 1.21
CA THR A 125 -12.94 3.32 2.48
C THR A 125 -13.37 4.78 2.37
N VAL A 126 -14.28 5.22 3.24
CA VAL A 126 -14.57 6.64 3.45
C VAL A 126 -13.68 7.12 4.59
N PRO A 127 -12.65 7.94 4.34
CA PRO A 127 -11.64 8.22 5.34
C PRO A 127 -12.20 9.13 6.44
N THR A 128 -12.08 8.68 7.68
CA THR A 128 -12.23 9.50 8.89
C THR A 128 -10.92 9.49 9.66
N VAL A 129 -10.73 10.45 10.58
CA VAL A 129 -9.51 10.51 11.43
C VAL A 129 -9.32 9.18 12.15
N LEU A 130 -10.40 8.66 12.73
CA LEU A 130 -10.38 7.43 13.51
C LEU A 130 -10.10 6.20 12.64
N ASP A 131 -10.65 6.16 11.43
CA ASP A 131 -10.41 5.05 10.51
C ASP A 131 -8.96 5.04 10.03
N VAL A 132 -8.41 6.21 9.66
CA VAL A 132 -6.99 6.32 9.28
C VAL A 132 -6.07 5.91 10.45
N ALA A 133 -6.39 6.28 11.69
CA ALA A 133 -5.61 5.91 12.86
C ALA A 133 -5.62 4.39 13.11
N ARG A 134 -6.83 3.79 13.09
CA ARG A 134 -7.01 2.34 13.28
C ARG A 134 -6.30 1.55 12.19
N GLU A 135 -6.40 2.04 10.97
CA GLU A 135 -5.80 1.45 9.81
C GLU A 135 -4.28 1.43 9.89
N ARG A 136 -3.69 2.58 10.21
CA ARG A 136 -2.24 2.71 10.43
C ARG A 136 -1.78 1.79 11.55
N ALA A 137 -2.45 1.80 12.70
CA ALA A 137 -2.10 0.93 13.82
C ALA A 137 -2.16 -0.56 13.44
N ARG A 138 -3.18 -0.97 12.66
CA ARG A 138 -3.30 -2.34 12.15
C ARG A 138 -2.12 -2.69 11.25
N MET A 139 -1.81 -1.84 10.28
CA MET A 139 -0.79 -2.13 9.27
C MET A 139 0.63 -2.11 9.83
N THR A 140 0.95 -1.17 10.73
CA THR A 140 2.23 -1.17 11.46
C THR A 140 2.35 -2.39 12.39
N GLY A 141 1.24 -2.85 12.99
CA GLY A 141 1.23 -4.05 13.82
C GLY A 141 1.57 -5.35 13.06
N LEU A 142 1.55 -5.36 11.72
CA LEU A 142 1.92 -6.52 10.92
C LEU A 142 3.43 -6.79 10.95
N GLU A 143 4.27 -5.77 11.11
CA GLU A 143 5.74 -5.92 11.22
C GLU A 143 6.14 -6.77 12.43
N MET A 144 5.33 -6.77 13.48
CA MET A 144 5.57 -7.59 14.68
C MET A 144 5.22 -9.08 14.48
N ARG A 145 4.50 -9.41 13.40
CA ARG A 145 3.94 -10.75 13.17
C ARG A 145 4.52 -11.43 11.93
N PHE A 146 5.01 -10.64 10.99
CA PHE A 146 5.51 -11.08 9.71
C PHE A 146 6.83 -10.36 9.39
N PRO A 147 7.74 -11.00 8.64
CA PRO A 147 9.01 -10.42 8.22
C PRO A 147 8.77 -9.44 7.06
N VAL A 148 8.08 -8.34 7.35
CA VAL A 148 7.78 -7.26 6.42
C VAL A 148 8.11 -5.92 7.05
N THR A 149 8.39 -4.93 6.20
CA THR A 149 8.53 -3.54 6.61
C THR A 149 7.40 -2.73 5.98
N TYR A 150 6.64 -2.04 6.79
CA TYR A 150 5.58 -1.14 6.36
C TYR A 150 6.19 0.17 5.87
N LEU A 151 6.00 0.46 4.58
CA LEU A 151 6.57 1.63 3.91
C LEU A 151 5.64 2.85 3.92
N GLY A 152 4.43 2.69 4.46
CA GLY A 152 3.41 3.73 4.53
C GLY A 152 2.19 3.47 3.66
N TRP A 153 1.43 4.53 3.41
CA TRP A 153 0.14 4.47 2.73
C TRP A 153 -0.06 5.60 1.73
N GLN A 154 -1.00 5.37 0.82
CA GLN A 154 -1.45 6.31 -0.21
C GLN A 154 -2.97 6.27 -0.31
N ALA A 155 -3.61 7.43 -0.37
CA ALA A 155 -5.03 7.55 -0.69
C ALA A 155 -5.19 7.90 -2.16
N LEU A 156 -5.87 7.04 -2.90
CA LEU A 156 -6.09 7.14 -4.33
C LEU A 156 -7.55 7.47 -4.62
N ALA A 157 -7.79 8.35 -5.58
CA ALA A 157 -9.12 8.63 -6.08
C ALA A 157 -9.05 9.03 -7.56
N PRO A 158 -10.18 9.09 -8.29
CA PRO A 158 -10.19 9.65 -9.63
C PRO A 158 -9.54 11.03 -9.65
N PRO A 159 -8.76 11.35 -10.70
CA PRO A 159 -8.11 12.65 -10.79
C PRO A 159 -9.18 13.77 -10.74
N PRO A 160 -8.90 14.89 -10.05
CA PRO A 160 -9.82 16.01 -10.07
C PRO A 160 -10.01 16.49 -11.51
N ALA A 161 -11.25 16.86 -11.87
CA ALA A 161 -11.67 17.16 -13.24
C ALA A 161 -10.86 18.25 -13.97
N GLY A 162 -9.96 18.96 -13.28
CA GLY A 162 -9.03 19.94 -13.86
C GLY A 162 -7.64 19.43 -14.23
N ARG A 163 -7.28 18.16 -13.95
CA ARG A 163 -5.94 17.59 -14.28
C ARG A 163 -5.92 16.57 -15.42
N ALA A 164 -7.09 16.13 -15.90
CA ALA A 164 -7.18 15.16 -17.00
C ALA A 164 -6.78 15.72 -18.38
N GLY A 165 -6.42 17.00 -18.47
CA GLY A 165 -6.11 17.73 -19.71
C GLY A 165 -4.63 17.92 -20.04
N ASP A 166 -3.69 17.57 -19.15
CA ASP A 166 -2.24 17.71 -19.42
C ASP A 166 -1.68 16.52 -20.22
N ALA A 167 -2.41 16.09 -21.24
CA ALA A 167 -1.81 15.27 -22.28
C ALA A 167 -0.83 16.17 -23.06
N PRO A 168 0.44 15.78 -23.24
CA PRO A 168 1.37 16.56 -24.04
C PRO A 168 0.79 16.76 -25.44
N PRO A 169 0.98 17.95 -26.06
CA PRO A 169 0.50 18.17 -27.42
C PRO A 169 1.07 17.08 -28.31
N ARG A 170 0.18 16.35 -29.01
CA ARG A 170 0.61 15.47 -30.08
C ARG A 170 1.25 16.35 -31.14
N ASP A 171 2.55 16.19 -31.29
CA ASP A 171 3.33 16.80 -32.34
C ASP A 171 2.92 16.15 -33.66
N ASP A 172 1.83 16.66 -34.23
CA ASP A 172 1.41 16.32 -35.60
C ASP A 172 2.34 17.08 -36.55
N GLY A 173 3.56 16.53 -36.66
CA GLY A 173 4.59 16.98 -37.58
C GLY A 173 4.06 16.99 -39.01
N ARG A 174 4.11 18.18 -39.63
CA ARG A 174 3.97 18.39 -41.06
C ARG A 174 5.29 18.14 -41.78
#